data_AF-A0A5C5UUW5-F1
#
_entry.id   AF-A0A5C5UUW5-F1
#
_cell.length_a   1.000
_cell.length_b   1.000
_cell.length_c   1.000
_cell.angle_alpha   90.00
_cell.angle_beta   90.00
_cell.angle_gamma   90.00
#
_symmetry.space_group_name_H-M   'P 1'
#
loop_
_entity.id
_entity.type
_entity.pdbx_description
1 polymer ?
#
loop_
_entity_poly.entity_id
_entity_poly.type
_entity_poly.pdbx_seq_one_letter_code
_entity_poly.pdbx_strand_id
1 'polypeptide(L)'
;MLVTMPARRTATLLAFAATVAAASVSQAVKVHSYTFNDGTANDSTGDADGTLIDPAGIAFYSGGQLRLTNNNGANSNQDFTLSTATGAYVDLPNFTVTDAAFFGTAGQVSLEFWATIQENRNWARLGDFGTSNVGENSSTGGGGSDYIIVVPQTGLADNPFAASTHQQDGMESFVQSTGPLTTGQEHHVVVTIDQTDTTVNANGTLNLYLNGALVNSGPVVGAGTAAPIDITNMNEVNSWLGRAQWADPLFDGSYNEFNVYDHALSAGEVTANFNAGPVPGELAVPTLVIDRLTGEMMIANQTGEQLQLTGFRIDSAAGSLDPTASNGFGNITLNPDTEELIVGASASSQSIGASTSQTLGAAWNQSSIEDIGFKYTLQGGTEQTGEVQFVNVDGGFSRSDLDTDGDIDADDFDLFAANTHTDLSGLSAYELAIAGDLNGDGANNYIDFRLFKDDFIAANGAAAFAALGAAPEPTAVVLLALSGLGLTAVRRR
;
A
#
# COMPACT_ATOMS: atom_id res chain seq x y z
N MET A 1 -58.90 -26.38 -82.22
CA MET A 1 -58.34 -27.00 -81.01
C MET A 1 -57.21 -26.09 -80.57
N LEU A 2 -57.34 -25.56 -79.34
CA LEU A 2 -56.33 -24.94 -78.44
C LEU A 2 -55.00 -24.40 -79.03
N VAL A 3 -54.37 -23.29 -78.58
CA VAL A 3 -54.66 -22.18 -77.68
C VAL A 3 -53.33 -21.37 -77.58
N THR A 4 -53.45 -20.04 -77.39
CA THR A 4 -52.49 -19.07 -76.79
C THR A 4 -51.23 -18.52 -77.48
N MET A 5 -51.18 -17.18 -77.44
CA MET A 5 -50.13 -16.17 -77.65
C MET A 5 -49.07 -16.15 -76.50
N PRO A 6 -48.27 -15.07 -76.28
CA PRO A 6 -47.00 -14.71 -76.92
C PRO A 6 -45.81 -14.66 -75.90
N ALA A 7 -44.57 -14.78 -76.35
CA ALA A 7 -43.39 -14.60 -75.49
C ALA A 7 -43.11 -13.12 -75.22
N ARG A 8 -43.29 -12.70 -73.95
CA ARG A 8 -42.88 -11.39 -73.40
C ARG A 8 -41.40 -11.39 -73.04
N ARG A 9 -40.79 -10.22 -73.26
CA ARG A 9 -39.43 -9.82 -72.89
C ARG A 9 -39.16 -10.04 -71.40
N THR A 10 -38.07 -10.70 -71.06
CA THR A 10 -37.56 -10.81 -69.69
C THR A 10 -36.54 -9.71 -69.45
N ALA A 11 -36.88 -8.77 -68.56
CA ALA A 11 -35.95 -7.80 -68.01
C ALA A 11 -35.27 -8.45 -66.79
N THR A 12 -33.94 -8.50 -66.80
CA THR A 12 -33.15 -8.97 -65.66
C THR A 12 -33.03 -7.83 -64.64
N LEU A 13 -33.66 -7.98 -63.48
CA LEU A 13 -33.39 -7.13 -62.30
C LEU A 13 -32.06 -7.58 -61.69
N LEU A 14 -31.08 -6.68 -61.65
CA LEU A 14 -29.88 -6.83 -60.81
C LEU A 14 -30.24 -6.36 -59.39
N ALA A 15 -30.29 -7.28 -58.42
CA ALA A 15 -30.43 -6.93 -57.02
C ALA A 15 -29.05 -6.53 -56.47
N PHE A 16 -28.90 -5.26 -56.07
CA PHE A 16 -27.76 -4.78 -55.32
C PHE A 16 -27.93 -5.23 -53.86
N ALA A 17 -27.16 -6.23 -53.43
CA ALA A 17 -27.06 -6.58 -52.02
C ALA A 17 -26.12 -5.56 -51.35
N ALA A 18 -26.68 -4.66 -50.54
CA ALA A 18 -25.88 -3.83 -49.65
C ALA A 18 -25.36 -4.71 -48.50
N THR A 19 -24.08 -5.10 -48.57
CA THR A 19 -23.37 -5.65 -47.42
C THR A 19 -23.19 -4.52 -46.41
N VAL A 20 -23.98 -4.55 -45.34
CA VAL A 20 -23.69 -3.80 -44.12
C VAL A 20 -22.44 -4.46 -43.52
N ALA A 21 -21.28 -3.81 -43.69
CA ALA A 21 -20.11 -4.15 -42.90
C ALA A 21 -20.43 -3.75 -41.45
N ALA A 22 -20.68 -4.74 -40.59
CA ALA A 22 -20.58 -4.50 -39.16
C ALA A 22 -19.13 -4.09 -38.90
N ALA A 23 -18.91 -2.85 -38.47
CA ALA A 23 -17.60 -2.45 -37.97
C ALA A 23 -17.29 -3.37 -36.79
N SER A 24 -16.29 -4.24 -36.96
CA SER A 24 -15.64 -4.88 -35.81
C SER A 24 -15.10 -3.73 -34.97
N VAL A 25 -15.62 -3.58 -33.75
CA VAL A 25 -14.95 -2.77 -32.74
C VAL A 25 -13.55 -3.36 -32.63
N SER A 26 -12.53 -2.59 -33.01
CA SER A 26 -11.14 -3.01 -32.83
C SER A 26 -11.00 -3.30 -31.34
N GLN A 27 -10.65 -4.54 -30.98
CA GLN A 27 -10.34 -4.83 -29.59
C GLN A 27 -9.13 -3.99 -29.21
N ALA A 28 -9.20 -3.38 -28.05
CA ALA A 28 -8.10 -2.68 -27.45
C ALA A 28 -6.76 -3.42 -27.53
N VAL A 29 -5.70 -2.76 -28.04
CA VAL A 29 -4.35 -3.32 -28.02
C VAL A 29 -3.67 -2.88 -26.74
N LYS A 30 -3.49 -3.84 -25.81
CA LYS A 30 -2.57 -3.70 -24.68
C LYS A 30 -1.15 -3.69 -25.24
N VAL A 31 -0.39 -2.63 -24.99
CA VAL A 31 0.98 -2.47 -25.52
C VAL A 31 2.05 -2.68 -24.47
N HIS A 32 1.75 -2.41 -23.20
CA HIS A 32 2.61 -2.69 -22.06
C HIS A 32 1.82 -3.36 -20.95
N SER A 33 2.41 -4.35 -20.28
CA SER A 33 1.78 -5.09 -19.19
C SER A 33 2.79 -5.53 -18.13
N TYR A 34 2.70 -4.93 -16.95
CA TYR A 34 3.54 -5.19 -15.80
C TYR A 34 2.74 -6.00 -14.80
N THR A 35 2.96 -7.31 -14.79
CA THR A 35 2.14 -8.25 -14.00
C THR A 35 2.74 -8.59 -12.64
N PHE A 36 4.03 -8.29 -12.42
CA PHE A 36 4.79 -8.59 -11.19
C PHE A 36 4.81 -10.07 -10.73
N ASN A 37 4.15 -10.94 -11.49
CA ASN A 37 4.01 -12.37 -11.25
C ASN A 37 5.33 -13.15 -11.28
N ASP A 38 6.35 -12.61 -11.95
CA ASP A 38 7.68 -13.19 -12.05
C ASP A 38 8.68 -12.61 -11.03
N GLY A 39 8.22 -11.75 -10.13
CA GLY A 39 9.05 -11.08 -9.14
C GLY A 39 9.91 -9.96 -9.73
N THR A 40 9.47 -9.37 -10.83
CA THR A 40 10.15 -8.26 -11.50
C THR A 40 9.15 -7.18 -11.92
N ALA A 41 9.65 -6.01 -12.33
CA ALA A 41 8.86 -4.98 -13.01
C ALA A 41 9.00 -5.08 -14.53
N ASN A 42 9.19 -6.29 -15.08
CA ASN A 42 9.33 -6.48 -16.53
C ASN A 42 8.00 -6.27 -17.26
N ASP A 43 8.10 -5.78 -18.49
CA ASP A 43 6.97 -5.66 -19.40
C ASP A 43 6.75 -7.01 -20.11
N SER A 44 5.63 -7.66 -19.78
CA SER A 44 5.26 -8.97 -20.32
C SER A 44 4.65 -8.91 -21.73
N THR A 45 4.36 -7.71 -22.25
CA THR A 45 3.75 -7.50 -23.57
C THR A 45 4.70 -6.80 -24.54
N GLY A 46 5.40 -5.76 -24.10
CA GLY A 46 6.39 -5.01 -24.87
C GLY A 46 7.83 -5.29 -24.42
N ASP A 47 8.70 -4.29 -24.57
CA ASP A 47 10.11 -4.31 -24.19
C ASP A 47 10.48 -3.16 -23.24
N ALA A 48 9.48 -2.49 -22.67
CA ALA A 48 9.65 -1.36 -21.77
C ALA A 48 9.83 -1.80 -20.30
N ASP A 49 10.81 -2.66 -20.02
CA ASP A 49 11.03 -3.18 -18.66
C ASP A 49 11.26 -2.07 -17.64
N GLY A 50 10.47 -2.08 -16.57
CA GLY A 50 10.58 -1.15 -15.45
C GLY A 50 11.72 -1.51 -14.51
N THR A 51 12.20 -0.51 -13.77
CA THR A 51 13.22 -0.66 -12.74
C THR A 51 12.63 -0.36 -11.36
N LEU A 52 12.68 -1.31 -10.44
CA LEU A 52 12.37 -1.06 -9.03
C LEU A 52 13.49 -0.23 -8.41
N ILE A 53 13.16 0.98 -7.97
CA ILE A 53 14.07 1.87 -7.23
C ILE A 53 13.76 1.71 -5.74
N ASP A 54 14.67 1.08 -5.02
CA ASP A 54 14.53 0.78 -3.59
C ASP A 54 15.89 0.78 -2.88
N PRO A 55 16.48 1.96 -2.62
CA PRO A 55 17.77 2.05 -1.92
C PRO A 55 17.72 1.55 -0.47
N ALA A 56 16.53 1.47 0.13
CA ALA A 56 16.32 1.02 1.50
C ALA A 56 16.06 -0.50 1.62
N GLY A 57 15.76 -1.18 0.52
CA GLY A 57 15.48 -2.62 0.49
C GLY A 57 14.15 -3.01 1.15
N ILE A 58 13.17 -2.10 1.14
CA ILE A 58 11.88 -2.25 1.84
C ILE A 58 10.75 -2.76 0.95
N ALA A 59 10.90 -2.67 -0.38
CA ALA A 59 9.95 -3.21 -1.34
C ALA A 59 10.23 -4.69 -1.59
N PHE A 60 9.17 -5.40 -1.97
CA PHE A 60 9.27 -6.83 -2.26
C PHE A 60 8.18 -7.29 -3.20
N TYR A 61 8.32 -8.50 -3.73
CA TYR A 61 7.29 -9.15 -4.53
C TYR A 61 6.63 -10.26 -3.71
N SER A 62 5.30 -10.29 -3.66
CA SER A 62 4.54 -11.32 -2.93
C SER A 62 3.16 -11.52 -3.52
N GLY A 63 2.73 -12.78 -3.63
CA GLY A 63 1.39 -13.13 -4.14
C GLY A 63 1.15 -12.66 -5.57
N GLY A 64 2.20 -12.57 -6.39
CA GLY A 64 2.14 -12.04 -7.75
C GLY A 64 2.12 -10.50 -7.83
N GLN A 65 2.32 -9.80 -6.72
CA GLN A 65 2.23 -8.35 -6.65
C GLN A 65 3.56 -7.71 -6.30
N LEU A 66 3.80 -6.50 -6.78
CA LEU A 66 4.79 -5.60 -6.19
C LEU A 66 4.21 -4.97 -4.92
N ARG A 67 4.92 -5.11 -3.80
CA ARG A 67 4.57 -4.53 -2.51
C ARG A 67 5.49 -3.34 -2.21
N LEU A 68 4.88 -2.16 -2.14
CA LEU A 68 5.48 -0.92 -1.64
C LEU A 68 4.91 -0.56 -0.26
N THR A 69 4.38 -1.55 0.45
CA THR A 69 3.58 -1.41 1.69
C THR A 69 4.38 -0.96 2.91
N ASN A 70 5.70 -0.86 2.78
CA ASN A 70 6.61 -0.41 3.83
C ASN A 70 7.08 1.04 3.60
N ASN A 71 6.56 1.71 2.57
CA ASN A 71 6.83 3.13 2.38
C ASN A 71 6.27 3.92 3.57
N ASN A 72 7.14 4.60 4.32
CA ASN A 72 6.84 5.19 5.62
C ASN A 72 6.61 6.71 5.58
N GLY A 73 5.94 7.20 4.52
CA GLY A 73 5.61 8.62 4.36
C GLY A 73 6.77 9.51 3.88
N ALA A 74 7.90 8.92 3.47
CA ALA A 74 8.99 9.65 2.83
C ALA A 74 8.52 10.34 1.53
N ASN A 75 9.08 11.51 1.22
CA ASN A 75 8.67 12.33 0.07
C ASN A 75 9.45 12.01 -1.20
N SER A 76 8.87 12.32 -2.36
CA SER A 76 9.43 12.04 -3.69
C SER A 76 10.68 12.88 -4.05
N ASN A 77 10.89 14.02 -3.39
CA ASN A 77 11.98 14.97 -3.69
C ASN A 77 13.36 14.58 -3.12
N GLN A 78 13.52 13.31 -2.76
CA GLN A 78 14.79 12.74 -2.37
C GLN A 78 15.67 12.44 -3.60
N ASP A 79 16.98 12.31 -3.36
CA ASP A 79 17.92 11.78 -4.34
C ASP A 79 18.08 10.26 -4.12
N PHE A 80 17.35 9.47 -4.92
CA PHE A 80 17.34 8.02 -4.83
C PHE A 80 18.63 7.35 -5.36
N THR A 81 19.61 8.12 -5.85
CA THR A 81 20.95 7.60 -6.12
C THR A 81 21.78 7.43 -4.85
N LEU A 82 21.33 8.04 -3.74
CA LEU A 82 21.98 7.96 -2.44
C LEU A 82 21.37 6.85 -1.59
N SER A 83 22.23 6.11 -0.88
CA SER A 83 21.79 5.07 0.07
C SER A 83 21.05 5.61 1.30
N THR A 84 20.98 6.93 1.46
CA THR A 84 20.25 7.60 2.55
C THR A 84 18.80 7.90 2.17
N ALA A 85 18.43 7.76 0.91
CA ALA A 85 17.04 7.89 0.50
C ALA A 85 16.22 6.73 1.08
N THR A 86 15.02 7.04 1.54
CA THR A 86 14.09 6.06 2.10
C THR A 86 12.87 5.95 1.20
N GLY A 87 12.34 4.74 1.09
CA GLY A 87 11.17 4.44 0.27
C GLY A 87 11.52 3.81 -1.08
N ALA A 88 10.48 3.36 -1.77
CA ALA A 88 10.58 2.63 -3.04
C ALA A 88 9.47 3.00 -4.02
N TYR A 89 9.76 2.87 -5.31
CA TYR A 89 8.84 3.11 -6.43
C TYR A 89 9.35 2.39 -7.70
N VAL A 90 8.56 2.34 -8.76
CA VAL A 90 9.01 1.83 -10.08
C VAL A 90 9.26 2.98 -11.03
N ASP A 91 10.44 2.97 -11.66
CA ASP A 91 10.82 3.83 -12.77
C ASP A 91 10.66 3.07 -14.09
N LEU A 92 9.70 3.47 -14.92
CA LEU A 92 9.47 2.89 -16.23
C LEU A 92 10.33 3.62 -17.28
N PRO A 93 10.65 2.98 -18.41
CA PRO A 93 11.36 3.66 -19.49
C PRO A 93 10.64 4.93 -19.96
N ASN A 94 11.41 5.94 -20.31
CA ASN A 94 10.89 7.20 -20.84
C ASN A 94 9.96 6.96 -22.04
N PHE A 95 8.92 7.79 -22.13
CA PHE A 95 7.90 7.77 -23.17
C PHE A 95 6.98 6.53 -23.19
N THR A 96 6.97 5.69 -22.16
CA THR A 96 6.06 4.52 -22.05
C THR A 96 4.59 4.86 -22.36
N VAL A 97 4.07 6.00 -21.90
CA VAL A 97 2.66 6.40 -22.16
C VAL A 97 2.53 7.24 -23.43
N THR A 98 3.48 8.14 -23.68
CA THR A 98 3.49 9.05 -24.84
C THR A 98 3.65 8.27 -26.15
N ASP A 99 4.52 7.26 -26.19
CA ASP A 99 4.73 6.41 -27.37
C ASP A 99 3.48 5.56 -27.65
N ALA A 100 2.79 5.06 -26.62
CA ALA A 100 1.51 4.37 -26.80
C ALA A 100 0.47 5.29 -27.45
N ALA A 101 0.40 6.56 -27.03
CA ALA A 101 -0.49 7.54 -27.64
C ALA A 101 -0.06 8.00 -29.04
N PHE A 102 1.23 7.95 -29.36
CA PHE A 102 1.79 8.36 -30.65
C PHE A 102 1.71 7.27 -31.73
N PHE A 103 2.16 6.05 -31.40
CA PHE A 103 2.20 4.91 -32.34
C PHE A 103 0.87 4.16 -32.46
N GLY A 104 0.01 4.30 -31.45
CA GLY A 104 -1.34 3.74 -31.42
C GLY A 104 -2.38 4.55 -32.19
N THR A 105 -3.56 4.66 -31.61
CA THR A 105 -4.59 5.59 -32.08
C THR A 105 -4.23 6.99 -31.62
N ALA A 106 -3.64 7.78 -32.52
CA ALA A 106 -3.10 9.11 -32.24
C ALA A 106 -4.02 9.97 -31.35
N GLY A 107 -3.48 10.45 -30.24
CA GLY A 107 -4.20 11.29 -29.28
C GLY A 107 -5.11 10.51 -28.33
N GLN A 108 -4.97 9.19 -28.27
CA GLN A 108 -5.72 8.34 -27.36
C GLN A 108 -4.79 7.40 -26.58
N VAL A 109 -5.10 7.17 -25.31
CA VAL A 109 -4.37 6.23 -24.45
C VAL A 109 -5.23 5.82 -23.27
N SER A 110 -4.97 4.63 -22.70
CA SER A 110 -5.55 4.25 -21.42
C SER A 110 -4.52 3.66 -20.48
N LEU A 111 -4.66 4.01 -19.20
CA LEU A 111 -3.87 3.53 -18.09
C LEU A 111 -4.77 2.69 -17.19
N GLU A 112 -4.38 1.45 -16.91
CA GLU A 112 -5.15 0.53 -16.07
C GLU A 112 -4.29 0.00 -14.94
N PHE A 113 -4.81 0.08 -13.72
CA PHE A 113 -4.14 -0.34 -12.50
C PHE A 113 -5.03 -1.33 -11.75
N TRP A 114 -4.42 -2.41 -11.29
CA TRP A 114 -4.92 -3.26 -10.22
C TRP A 114 -4.04 -3.02 -9.01
N ALA A 115 -4.56 -2.34 -8.00
CA ALA A 115 -3.76 -1.90 -6.86
C ALA A 115 -4.54 -1.91 -5.55
N THR A 116 -3.83 -2.19 -4.46
CA THR A 116 -4.34 -2.09 -3.09
C THR A 116 -3.65 -0.95 -2.38
N ILE A 117 -4.43 -0.04 -1.79
CA ILE A 117 -3.87 1.05 -0.98
C ILE A 117 -3.70 0.52 0.43
N GLN A 118 -2.49 0.59 0.98
CA GLN A 118 -2.24 0.23 2.38
C GLN A 118 -2.49 1.42 3.29
N GLU A 119 -1.86 2.56 2.99
CA GLU A 119 -2.07 3.82 3.69
C GLU A 119 -2.35 4.96 2.70
N ASN A 120 -3.41 5.71 2.96
CA ASN A 120 -3.70 6.90 2.15
C ASN A 120 -2.86 8.09 2.63
N ARG A 121 -2.07 8.65 1.72
CA ARG A 121 -1.34 9.90 1.92
C ARG A 121 -1.75 10.92 0.88
N ASN A 122 -2.03 12.14 1.33
CA ASN A 122 -2.47 13.20 0.43
C ASN A 122 -1.44 13.40 -0.68
N TRP A 123 -1.93 13.33 -1.92
CA TRP A 123 -1.13 13.50 -3.13
C TRP A 123 -0.07 12.43 -3.39
N ALA A 124 -0.08 11.30 -2.68
CA ALA A 124 0.67 10.13 -3.15
C ALA A 124 0.13 9.69 -4.53
N ARG A 125 1.02 9.29 -5.44
CA ARG A 125 0.65 8.97 -6.83
C ARG A 125 0.54 7.47 -7.03
N LEU A 126 -0.59 7.01 -7.54
CA LEU A 126 -0.68 5.66 -8.08
C LEU A 126 0.13 5.55 -9.37
N GLY A 127 0.11 6.62 -10.19
CA GLY A 127 1.00 6.79 -11.33
C GLY A 127 1.17 8.28 -11.66
N ASP A 128 2.35 8.64 -12.15
CA ASP A 128 2.70 10.00 -12.57
C ASP A 128 3.63 9.92 -13.80
N PHE A 129 3.18 10.45 -14.92
CA PHE A 129 3.82 10.32 -16.23
C PHE A 129 4.02 11.71 -16.85
N GLY A 130 5.26 12.16 -16.99
CA GLY A 130 5.56 13.47 -17.57
C GLY A 130 6.98 13.92 -17.28
N THR A 131 7.15 15.19 -16.89
CA THR A 131 8.44 15.67 -16.38
C THR A 131 8.25 16.65 -15.23
N SER A 132 9.30 16.82 -14.45
CA SER A 132 9.38 17.86 -13.43
C SER A 132 10.05 19.12 -13.97
N ASN A 133 9.91 20.23 -13.26
CA ASN A 133 10.44 21.55 -13.64
C ASN A 133 11.94 21.57 -13.96
N VAL A 134 12.72 20.62 -13.44
CA VAL A 134 14.17 20.49 -13.68
C VAL A 134 14.55 19.22 -14.44
N GLY A 135 13.57 18.48 -14.95
CA GLY A 135 13.76 17.31 -15.82
C GLY A 135 13.64 15.96 -15.12
N GLU A 136 14.30 14.98 -15.74
CA GLU A 136 14.31 13.57 -15.38
C GLU A 136 14.83 13.32 -13.95
N ASN A 137 14.28 12.30 -13.28
CA ASN A 137 14.66 11.82 -11.95
C ASN A 137 14.49 12.81 -10.78
N SER A 138 13.84 13.95 -11.02
CA SER A 138 13.61 15.00 -10.04
C SER A 138 12.14 15.14 -9.66
N SER A 139 11.86 15.59 -8.43
CA SER A 139 10.49 15.87 -7.94
C SER A 139 10.39 17.29 -7.33
N THR A 140 10.87 18.30 -8.05
CA THR A 140 10.89 19.70 -7.58
C THR A 140 9.57 20.45 -7.81
N GLY A 141 8.55 19.78 -8.35
CA GLY A 141 7.30 20.34 -8.83
C GLY A 141 7.18 20.25 -10.36
N GLY A 142 5.95 20.26 -10.86
CA GLY A 142 5.63 20.08 -12.28
C GLY A 142 4.92 21.27 -12.96
N GLY A 143 4.72 22.40 -12.27
CA GLY A 143 3.94 23.53 -12.80
C GLY A 143 4.42 24.10 -14.15
N GLY A 144 5.70 23.94 -14.49
CA GLY A 144 6.28 24.32 -15.78
C GLY A 144 6.41 23.16 -16.76
N SER A 145 5.63 22.09 -16.61
CA SER A 145 5.81 20.83 -17.34
C SER A 145 4.49 20.13 -17.63
N ASP A 146 4.46 19.29 -18.65
CA ASP A 146 3.30 18.45 -18.95
C ASP A 146 3.36 17.16 -18.14
N TYR A 147 2.22 16.69 -17.65
CA TYR A 147 2.11 15.38 -17.00
C TYR A 147 0.67 14.84 -16.91
N ILE A 148 0.56 13.54 -16.64
CA ILE A 148 -0.67 12.80 -16.34
C ILE A 148 -0.52 12.22 -14.93
N ILE A 149 -1.53 12.41 -14.07
CA ILE A 149 -1.52 11.90 -12.69
C ILE A 149 -2.76 11.08 -12.36
N VAL A 150 -2.55 10.05 -11.54
CA VAL A 150 -3.60 9.26 -10.89
C VAL A 150 -3.33 9.24 -9.39
N VAL A 151 -4.32 9.66 -8.60
CA VAL A 151 -4.16 9.95 -7.17
C VAL A 151 -5.23 9.21 -6.37
N PRO A 152 -4.86 8.24 -5.50
CA PRO A 152 -5.81 7.52 -4.65
C PRO A 152 -6.53 8.42 -3.64
N GLN A 153 -5.82 9.43 -3.13
CA GLN A 153 -6.33 10.42 -2.20
C GLN A 153 -5.70 11.79 -2.48
N THR A 154 -6.51 12.73 -2.96
CA THR A 154 -6.09 14.13 -3.08
C THR A 154 -6.06 14.82 -1.71
N GLY A 155 -5.51 16.03 -1.64
CA GLY A 155 -5.65 16.94 -0.49
C GLY A 155 -6.74 18.00 -0.67
N LEU A 156 -7.71 17.76 -1.56
CA LEU A 156 -8.86 18.64 -1.78
C LEU A 156 -9.93 18.42 -0.69
N ALA A 157 -10.99 19.23 -0.70
CA ALA A 157 -12.14 18.99 0.18
C ALA A 157 -12.70 17.57 -0.05
N ASP A 158 -12.93 16.84 1.04
CA ASP A 158 -13.37 15.44 1.06
C ASP A 158 -12.35 14.41 0.52
N ASN A 159 -11.12 14.85 0.22
CA ASN A 159 -9.99 14.04 -0.23
C ASN A 159 -10.35 13.01 -1.33
N PRO A 160 -11.02 13.42 -2.43
CA PRO A 160 -11.43 12.49 -3.47
C PRO A 160 -10.23 11.80 -4.12
N PHE A 161 -10.43 10.58 -4.61
CA PHE A 161 -9.55 9.99 -5.61
C PHE A 161 -9.78 10.69 -6.95
N ALA A 162 -8.70 10.90 -7.71
CA ALA A 162 -8.78 11.70 -8.92
C ALA A 162 -7.73 11.31 -9.96
N ALA A 163 -8.00 11.71 -11.20
CA ALA A 163 -7.04 11.76 -12.28
C ALA A 163 -7.05 13.14 -12.94
N SER A 164 -5.92 13.55 -13.50
CA SER A 164 -5.83 14.79 -14.26
C SER A 164 -4.73 14.74 -15.30
N THR A 165 -4.82 15.68 -16.23
CA THR A 165 -3.74 16.08 -17.13
C THR A 165 -3.32 17.48 -16.73
N HIS A 166 -2.04 17.79 -16.86
CA HIS A 166 -1.50 19.13 -16.64
C HIS A 166 -0.74 19.57 -17.88
N GLN A 167 -1.03 20.78 -18.33
CA GLN A 167 -0.31 21.44 -19.40
C GLN A 167 0.72 22.40 -18.77
N GLN A 168 1.93 22.49 -19.31
CA GLN A 168 2.95 23.46 -18.91
C GLN A 168 2.36 24.87 -18.69
N ASP A 169 2.61 25.44 -17.51
CA ASP A 169 2.12 26.73 -17.02
C ASP A 169 0.58 26.87 -16.98
N GLY A 170 -0.13 25.75 -17.07
CA GLY A 170 -1.58 25.64 -17.07
C GLY A 170 -2.19 25.48 -15.67
N MET A 171 -3.49 25.26 -15.63
CA MET A 171 -4.21 24.86 -14.42
C MET A 171 -4.76 23.45 -14.59
N GLU A 172 -4.55 22.59 -13.59
CA GLU A 172 -5.14 21.25 -13.56
C GLU A 172 -6.67 21.31 -13.47
N SER A 173 -7.31 20.32 -14.08
CA SER A 173 -8.75 20.06 -13.94
C SER A 173 -8.91 18.61 -13.55
N PHE A 174 -9.31 18.37 -12.30
CA PHE A 174 -9.42 17.02 -11.76
C PHE A 174 -10.74 16.37 -12.14
N VAL A 175 -10.64 15.18 -12.73
CA VAL A 175 -11.76 14.23 -12.81
C VAL A 175 -11.71 13.42 -11.54
N GLN A 176 -12.74 13.56 -10.71
CA GLN A 176 -12.68 13.14 -9.31
C GLN A 176 -13.95 12.46 -8.87
N SER A 177 -13.81 11.61 -7.85
CA SER A 177 -14.90 10.98 -7.12
C SER A 177 -15.41 11.87 -5.98
N THR A 178 -16.16 11.27 -5.05
CA THR A 178 -16.64 11.94 -3.83
C THR A 178 -15.80 11.65 -2.59
N GLY A 179 -14.76 10.84 -2.67
CA GLY A 179 -13.94 10.42 -1.52
C GLY A 179 -12.74 9.57 -1.93
N PRO A 180 -11.83 9.24 -1.01
CA PRO A 180 -10.60 8.51 -1.36
C PRO A 180 -10.91 7.07 -1.77
N LEU A 181 -9.93 6.41 -2.40
CA LEU A 181 -9.96 4.96 -2.50
C LEU A 181 -9.88 4.33 -1.10
N THR A 182 -10.63 3.26 -0.85
CA THR A 182 -10.60 2.56 0.42
C THR A 182 -9.29 1.79 0.59
N THR A 183 -8.74 1.78 1.81
CA THR A 183 -7.53 1.02 2.14
C THR A 183 -7.82 -0.46 2.35
N GLY A 184 -6.79 -1.31 2.22
CA GLY A 184 -6.86 -2.76 2.45
C GLY A 184 -7.70 -3.56 1.44
N GLN A 185 -8.14 -2.93 0.35
CA GLN A 185 -8.90 -3.56 -0.72
C GLN A 185 -8.24 -3.30 -2.07
N GLU A 186 -8.24 -4.32 -2.93
CA GLU A 186 -7.80 -4.18 -4.31
C GLU A 186 -8.86 -3.42 -5.12
N HIS A 187 -8.40 -2.44 -5.89
CA HIS A 187 -9.21 -1.65 -6.80
C HIS A 187 -8.73 -1.81 -8.24
N HIS A 188 -9.68 -1.85 -9.16
CA HIS A 188 -9.44 -1.69 -10.60
C HIS A 188 -9.67 -0.24 -10.98
N VAL A 189 -8.60 0.49 -11.28
CA VAL A 189 -8.63 1.90 -11.65
C VAL A 189 -8.27 2.03 -13.12
N VAL A 190 -9.11 2.71 -13.90
CA VAL A 190 -8.80 2.99 -15.32
C VAL A 190 -8.95 4.48 -15.59
N VAL A 191 -7.95 5.06 -16.26
CA VAL A 191 -7.99 6.40 -16.84
C VAL A 191 -7.94 6.26 -18.34
N THR A 192 -8.91 6.85 -19.05
CA THR A 192 -8.88 6.92 -20.51
C THR A 192 -8.80 8.37 -20.95
N ILE A 193 -7.95 8.64 -21.93
CA ILE A 193 -7.76 9.97 -22.52
C ILE A 193 -8.03 9.83 -24.01
N ASP A 194 -8.96 10.63 -24.54
CA ASP A 194 -9.25 10.74 -25.95
C ASP A 194 -9.27 12.21 -26.37
N GLN A 195 -8.19 12.68 -27.01
CA GLN A 195 -8.06 14.05 -27.51
C GLN A 195 -8.90 14.32 -28.77
N THR A 196 -9.52 13.28 -29.33
CA THR A 196 -10.41 13.38 -30.50
C THR A 196 -11.89 13.41 -30.10
N ASP A 197 -12.24 12.93 -28.90
CA ASP A 197 -13.58 13.05 -28.33
C ASP A 197 -13.82 14.44 -27.75
N THR A 198 -14.49 15.29 -28.52
CA THR A 198 -14.78 16.67 -28.09
C THR A 198 -16.11 16.82 -27.34
N THR A 199 -16.70 15.73 -26.82
CA THR A 199 -18.02 15.79 -26.17
C THR A 199 -17.98 16.51 -24.82
N VAL A 200 -16.90 16.37 -24.05
CA VAL A 200 -16.72 17.07 -22.77
C VAL A 200 -16.05 18.44 -22.97
N ASN A 201 -15.01 18.51 -23.79
CA ASN A 201 -14.30 19.75 -24.11
C ASN A 201 -13.64 19.67 -25.50
N ALA A 202 -13.38 20.81 -26.13
CA ALA A 202 -12.71 20.89 -27.43
C ALA A 202 -11.32 20.24 -27.48
N ASN A 203 -10.66 20.06 -26.33
CA ASN A 203 -9.33 19.47 -26.21
C ASN A 203 -9.34 17.94 -25.99
N GLY A 204 -10.51 17.35 -25.77
CA GLY A 204 -10.66 15.92 -25.48
C GLY A 204 -11.44 15.61 -24.20
N THR A 205 -11.72 14.32 -24.04
CA THR A 205 -12.36 13.74 -22.87
C THR A 205 -11.36 12.91 -22.07
N LEU A 206 -11.29 13.16 -20.76
CA LEU A 206 -10.66 12.29 -19.77
C LEU A 206 -11.75 11.59 -18.96
N ASN A 207 -11.72 10.26 -18.92
CA ASN A 207 -12.63 9.47 -18.09
C ASN A 207 -11.87 8.77 -16.97
N LEU A 208 -12.51 8.68 -15.80
CA LEU A 208 -12.00 7.97 -14.64
C LEU A 208 -13.00 6.87 -14.26
N TYR A 209 -12.52 5.64 -14.16
CA TYR A 209 -13.29 4.47 -13.81
C TYR A 209 -12.75 3.84 -12.52
N LEU A 210 -13.65 3.24 -11.75
CA LEU A 210 -13.35 2.45 -10.57
C LEU A 210 -14.19 1.18 -10.59
N ASN A 211 -13.54 0.03 -10.46
CA ASN A 211 -14.16 -1.29 -10.38
C ASN A 211 -15.14 -1.53 -11.55
N GLY A 212 -14.65 -1.27 -12.77
CA GLY A 212 -15.40 -1.43 -14.02
C GLY A 212 -16.44 -0.34 -14.32
N ALA A 213 -16.72 0.58 -13.40
CA ALA A 213 -17.77 1.61 -13.55
C ALA A 213 -17.19 3.00 -13.78
N LEU A 214 -17.82 3.80 -14.65
CA LEU A 214 -17.45 5.21 -14.84
C LEU A 214 -17.77 5.99 -13.56
N VAL A 215 -16.76 6.67 -13.03
CA VAL A 215 -16.89 7.53 -11.86
C VAL A 215 -17.25 8.93 -12.32
N ASN A 216 -16.45 9.48 -13.23
CA ASN A 216 -16.66 10.83 -13.75
C ASN A 216 -15.90 11.03 -15.08
N SER A 217 -16.26 12.09 -15.79
CA SER A 217 -15.60 12.55 -17.01
C SER A 217 -15.28 14.05 -16.90
N GLY A 218 -14.17 14.47 -17.49
CA GLY A 218 -13.78 15.88 -17.52
C GLY A 218 -12.88 16.20 -18.71
N PRO A 219 -12.44 17.46 -18.82
CA PRO A 219 -11.65 17.90 -19.95
C PRO A 219 -10.24 17.33 -19.88
N VAL A 220 -9.67 16.99 -21.03
CA VAL A 220 -8.22 17.06 -21.20
C VAL A 220 -7.82 18.52 -21.07
N VAL A 221 -6.88 18.81 -20.16
CA VAL A 221 -6.57 20.18 -19.78
C VAL A 221 -5.88 20.94 -20.90
N GLY A 222 -6.37 22.15 -21.11
CA GLY A 222 -5.73 23.21 -21.89
C GLY A 222 -6.41 24.51 -21.51
N ALA A 223 -5.70 25.43 -20.87
CA ALA A 223 -6.30 26.67 -20.39
C ALA A 223 -5.96 27.84 -21.31
N GLY A 224 -7.00 28.55 -21.79
CA GLY A 224 -6.84 29.89 -22.39
C GLY A 224 -6.29 29.90 -23.82
N THR A 225 -5.34 30.79 -24.09
CA THR A 225 -4.72 31.02 -25.42
C THR A 225 -3.53 30.11 -25.72
N ALA A 226 -3.17 29.21 -24.80
CA ALA A 226 -2.11 28.22 -25.01
C ALA A 226 -2.68 26.94 -25.65
N ALA A 227 -1.86 26.21 -26.39
CA ALA A 227 -2.26 24.92 -26.94
C ALA A 227 -2.53 23.93 -25.79
N PRO A 228 -3.54 23.05 -25.90
CA PRO A 228 -3.75 21.99 -24.91
C PRO A 228 -2.50 21.11 -24.79
N ILE A 229 -2.41 20.34 -23.69
CA ILE A 229 -1.41 19.26 -23.60
C ILE A 229 -1.50 18.39 -24.85
N ASP A 230 -0.37 18.00 -25.42
CA ASP A 230 -0.30 17.03 -26.52
C ASP A 230 0.27 15.73 -25.97
N ILE A 231 -0.60 14.77 -25.66
CA ILE A 231 -0.16 13.50 -25.05
C ILE A 231 0.63 12.63 -26.04
N THR A 232 0.68 13.00 -27.32
CA THR A 232 1.49 12.30 -28.34
C THR A 232 2.90 12.86 -28.45
N ASN A 233 3.18 13.99 -27.78
CA ASN A 233 4.45 14.70 -27.89
C ASN A 233 4.87 15.39 -26.57
N MET A 234 4.29 14.97 -25.43
CA MET A 234 4.70 15.48 -24.13
C MET A 234 6.09 14.96 -23.77
N ASN A 235 6.87 15.76 -23.04
CA ASN A 235 8.19 15.33 -22.57
C ASN A 235 8.03 14.40 -21.36
N GLU A 236 7.74 13.13 -21.60
CA GLU A 236 7.59 12.10 -20.57
C GLU A 236 8.92 11.39 -20.27
N VAL A 237 9.72 12.02 -19.42
CA VAL A 237 11.01 11.48 -18.97
C VAL A 237 11.01 11.06 -17.50
N ASN A 238 9.83 11.12 -16.86
CA ASN A 238 9.54 10.61 -15.53
C ASN A 238 8.25 9.80 -15.66
N SER A 239 8.38 8.48 -15.71
CA SER A 239 7.25 7.55 -15.87
C SER A 239 7.20 6.63 -14.66
N TRP A 240 6.48 7.06 -13.62
CA TRP A 240 6.58 6.46 -12.30
C TRP A 240 5.31 5.78 -11.82
N LEU A 241 5.49 4.61 -11.22
CA LEU A 241 4.49 3.99 -10.33
C LEU A 241 4.94 4.23 -8.89
N GLY A 242 4.20 5.06 -8.16
CA GLY A 242 4.41 5.29 -6.73
C GLY A 242 5.23 6.53 -6.34
N ARG A 243 5.69 7.34 -7.30
CA ARG A 243 6.43 8.60 -7.10
C ARG A 243 5.76 9.76 -7.84
N ALA A 244 6.01 10.99 -7.41
CA ALA A 244 5.39 12.20 -7.98
C ALA A 244 6.41 13.17 -8.63
N GLN A 245 5.97 13.99 -9.58
CA GLN A 245 6.74 15.18 -10.04
C GLN A 245 6.92 16.23 -8.93
N TRP A 246 6.06 16.20 -7.92
CA TRP A 246 6.07 17.12 -6.79
C TRP A 246 6.72 16.46 -5.58
N ALA A 247 7.07 17.26 -4.57
CA ALA A 247 7.64 16.77 -3.31
C ALA A 247 6.60 16.06 -2.42
N ASP A 248 5.67 15.33 -3.03
CA ASP A 248 4.59 14.61 -2.37
C ASP A 248 5.08 13.26 -1.80
N PRO A 249 4.39 12.70 -0.80
CA PRO A 249 4.71 11.38 -0.25
C PRO A 249 4.72 10.27 -1.31
N LEU A 250 5.57 9.27 -1.12
CA LEU A 250 5.55 8.04 -1.90
C LEU A 250 4.26 7.23 -1.63
N PHE A 251 3.82 6.48 -2.64
CA PHE A 251 2.67 5.58 -2.55
C PHE A 251 2.92 4.43 -1.58
N ASP A 252 1.91 4.06 -0.81
CA ASP A 252 1.98 2.96 0.15
C ASP A 252 0.83 1.97 -0.10
N GLY A 253 1.21 0.81 -0.60
CA GLY A 253 0.28 -0.17 -1.13
C GLY A 253 0.97 -1.21 -2.00
N SER A 254 0.18 -1.92 -2.81
CA SER A 254 0.66 -2.90 -3.77
C SER A 254 0.07 -2.71 -5.15
N TYR A 255 0.84 -3.14 -6.17
CA TYR A 255 0.38 -3.29 -7.54
C TYR A 255 0.32 -4.76 -7.89
N ASN A 256 -0.84 -5.22 -8.33
CA ASN A 256 -1.04 -6.54 -8.91
C ASN A 256 -0.80 -6.51 -10.42
N GLU A 257 -1.27 -5.47 -11.10
CA GLU A 257 -0.98 -5.29 -12.53
C GLU A 257 -1.06 -3.81 -12.92
N PHE A 258 -0.19 -3.38 -13.83
CA PHE A 258 -0.30 -2.10 -14.54
C PHE A 258 -0.26 -2.34 -16.04
N ASN A 259 -1.18 -1.73 -16.78
CA ASN A 259 -1.28 -1.86 -18.23
C ASN A 259 -1.40 -0.50 -18.91
N VAL A 260 -0.81 -0.41 -20.11
CA VAL A 260 -0.97 0.71 -21.03
C VAL A 260 -1.62 0.20 -22.32
N TYR A 261 -2.65 0.91 -22.77
CA TYR A 261 -3.36 0.63 -24.02
C TYR A 261 -3.17 1.79 -24.99
N ASP A 262 -3.03 1.45 -26.26
CA ASP A 262 -2.70 2.39 -27.35
C ASP A 262 -3.91 3.22 -27.88
N HIS A 263 -5.02 3.22 -27.13
CA HIS A 263 -6.23 3.98 -27.44
C HIS A 263 -7.08 4.15 -26.17
N ALA A 264 -8.15 4.92 -26.26
CA ALA A 264 -9.08 5.16 -25.17
C ALA A 264 -10.07 3.98 -25.07
N LEU A 265 -9.97 3.18 -24.01
CA LEU A 265 -10.85 2.05 -23.77
C LEU A 265 -12.30 2.52 -23.71
N SER A 266 -13.19 1.78 -24.37
CA SER A 266 -14.62 1.97 -24.20
C SER A 266 -15.07 1.49 -22.81
N ALA A 267 -16.20 2.02 -22.32
CA ALA A 267 -16.78 1.55 -21.05
C ALA A 267 -17.06 0.03 -21.02
N GLY A 268 -17.35 -0.56 -22.19
CA GLY A 268 -17.55 -2.01 -22.34
C GLY A 268 -16.24 -2.79 -22.19
N GLU A 269 -15.13 -2.29 -22.71
CA GLU A 269 -13.80 -2.89 -22.53
C GLU A 269 -13.32 -2.76 -21.09
N VAL A 270 -13.51 -1.60 -20.46
CA VAL A 270 -13.20 -1.41 -19.03
C VAL A 270 -13.99 -2.41 -18.16
N THR A 271 -15.29 -2.59 -18.44
CA THR A 271 -16.11 -3.60 -17.75
C THR A 271 -15.61 -5.03 -18.03
N ALA A 272 -15.18 -5.32 -19.26
CA ALA A 272 -14.66 -6.62 -19.62
C ALA A 272 -13.35 -6.93 -18.89
N ASN A 273 -12.43 -5.98 -18.83
CA ASN A 273 -11.18 -6.10 -18.08
C ASN A 273 -11.44 -6.30 -16.57
N PHE A 274 -12.34 -5.50 -15.99
CA PHE A 274 -12.73 -5.68 -14.59
C PHE A 274 -13.24 -7.10 -14.29
N ASN A 275 -14.10 -7.64 -15.16
CA ASN A 275 -14.63 -8.99 -15.00
C ASN A 275 -13.58 -10.08 -15.25
N ALA A 276 -12.58 -9.81 -16.09
CA ALA A 276 -11.47 -10.73 -16.33
C ALA A 276 -10.52 -10.80 -15.13
N GLY A 277 -10.37 -9.69 -14.40
CA GLY A 277 -9.40 -9.57 -13.32
C GLY A 277 -7.97 -9.32 -13.83
N PRO A 278 -7.00 -9.11 -12.92
CA PRO A 278 -5.60 -9.11 -13.28
C PRO A 278 -5.16 -10.50 -13.76
N VAL A 279 -4.07 -10.55 -14.53
CA VAL A 279 -3.45 -11.80 -14.99
C VAL A 279 -3.10 -12.65 -13.78
N PRO A 280 -3.70 -13.85 -13.64
CA PRO A 280 -3.42 -14.69 -12.49
C PRO A 280 -1.95 -15.11 -12.47
N GLY A 281 -1.28 -14.84 -11.35
CA GLY A 281 -0.02 -15.45 -10.99
C GLY A 281 0.15 -15.34 -9.48
N GLU A 282 0.55 -16.43 -8.85
CA GLU A 282 1.06 -16.38 -7.49
C GLU A 282 2.57 -16.50 -7.59
N LEU A 283 3.28 -15.40 -7.36
CA LEU A 283 4.71 -15.52 -7.11
C LEU A 283 4.87 -16.31 -5.82
N ALA A 284 5.52 -17.47 -5.93
CA ALA A 284 5.73 -18.36 -4.81
C ALA A 284 6.80 -17.80 -3.87
N VAL A 285 6.35 -16.99 -2.91
CA VAL A 285 7.19 -16.40 -1.87
C VAL A 285 6.68 -16.78 -0.49
N PRO A 286 7.56 -16.93 0.50
CA PRO A 286 7.15 -17.13 1.88
C PRO A 286 6.66 -15.83 2.51
N THR A 287 5.68 -15.94 3.41
CA THR A 287 5.22 -14.87 4.32
C THR A 287 5.63 -15.21 5.74
N LEU A 288 6.18 -14.27 6.48
CA LEU A 288 6.38 -14.39 7.92
C LEU A 288 5.11 -13.95 8.65
N VAL A 289 4.39 -14.89 9.23
CA VAL A 289 3.19 -14.64 10.02
C VAL A 289 3.58 -14.56 11.50
N ILE A 290 3.15 -13.51 12.19
CA ILE A 290 3.42 -13.27 13.61
C ILE A 290 2.10 -13.20 14.37
N ASP A 291 1.90 -14.10 15.32
CA ASP A 291 0.75 -14.11 16.20
C ASP A 291 0.96 -13.12 17.35
N ARG A 292 0.14 -12.06 17.39
CA ARG A 292 0.27 -11.01 18.39
C ARG A 292 0.02 -11.48 19.82
N LEU A 293 -0.81 -12.50 20.01
CA LEU A 293 -1.22 -12.99 21.33
C LEU A 293 -0.20 -13.94 21.95
N THR A 294 0.59 -14.63 21.13
CA THR A 294 1.50 -15.68 21.58
C THR A 294 2.97 -15.40 21.29
N GLY A 295 3.26 -14.40 20.47
CA GLY A 295 4.61 -14.15 19.95
C GLY A 295 5.07 -15.18 18.92
N GLU A 296 4.22 -16.15 18.54
CA GLU A 296 4.58 -17.21 17.60
C GLU A 296 4.85 -16.62 16.21
N MET A 297 6.02 -16.94 15.65
CA MET A 297 6.38 -16.60 14.29
C MET A 297 6.35 -17.87 13.42
N MET A 298 5.80 -17.76 12.21
CA MET A 298 5.70 -18.85 11.25
C MET A 298 6.09 -18.39 9.85
N ILE A 299 6.91 -19.16 9.15
CA ILE A 299 7.11 -18.95 7.72
C ILE A 299 6.03 -19.75 6.98
N ALA A 300 5.05 -19.04 6.41
CA ALA A 300 3.95 -19.60 5.64
C ALA A 300 4.27 -19.62 4.14
N ASN A 301 4.00 -20.76 3.50
CA ASN A 301 3.88 -20.87 2.06
C ASN A 301 2.39 -20.90 1.72
N GLN A 302 1.89 -19.80 1.17
CA GLN A 302 0.47 -19.68 0.82
C GLN A 302 0.16 -20.29 -0.56
N THR A 303 1.17 -20.70 -1.32
CA THR A 303 1.00 -21.14 -2.71
C THR A 303 0.63 -22.61 -2.84
N GLY A 304 0.15 -22.98 -4.04
CA GLY A 304 -0.14 -24.36 -4.42
C GLY A 304 1.09 -25.25 -4.66
N GLU A 305 2.31 -24.70 -4.63
CA GLU A 305 3.56 -25.41 -4.91
C GLU A 305 4.49 -25.42 -3.69
N GLN A 306 5.43 -26.35 -3.63
CA GLN A 306 6.42 -26.41 -2.54
C GLN A 306 7.51 -25.35 -2.70
N LEU A 307 7.82 -24.61 -1.63
CA LEU A 307 8.97 -23.71 -1.58
C LEU A 307 10.21 -24.42 -1.06
N GLN A 308 11.36 -24.14 -1.68
CA GLN A 308 12.67 -24.62 -1.24
C GLN A 308 13.48 -23.46 -0.69
N LEU A 309 13.38 -23.22 0.61
CA LEU A 309 14.06 -22.12 1.30
C LEU A 309 15.50 -22.51 1.65
N THR A 310 16.49 -21.78 1.16
CA THR A 310 17.90 -22.03 1.48
C THR A 310 18.42 -21.20 2.65
N GLY A 311 17.81 -20.04 2.93
CA GLY A 311 18.13 -19.21 4.08
C GLY A 311 17.06 -18.14 4.32
N PHE A 312 17.06 -17.57 5.53
CA PHE A 312 16.23 -16.43 5.87
C PHE A 312 16.87 -15.58 6.98
N ARG A 313 16.46 -14.32 7.05
CA ARG A 313 16.83 -13.34 8.07
C ARG A 313 15.56 -12.66 8.57
N ILE A 314 15.49 -12.47 9.87
CA ILE A 314 14.45 -11.67 10.53
C ILE A 314 15.17 -10.65 11.40
N ASP A 315 14.73 -9.40 11.35
CA ASP A 315 15.35 -8.29 12.06
C ASP A 315 14.30 -7.42 12.75
N SER A 316 14.70 -6.74 13.84
CA SER A 316 13.92 -5.73 14.54
C SER A 316 14.88 -4.63 14.94
N ALA A 317 14.64 -3.40 14.49
CA ALA A 317 15.45 -2.24 14.86
C ALA A 317 15.18 -1.77 16.30
N ALA A 318 14.02 -2.14 16.84
CA ALA A 318 13.59 -1.83 18.20
C ALA A 318 14.03 -2.89 19.22
N GLY A 319 14.55 -4.04 18.78
CA GLY A 319 15.01 -5.11 19.66
C GLY A 319 13.88 -5.98 20.20
N SER A 320 12.80 -6.19 19.44
CA SER A 320 11.62 -6.97 19.87
C SER A 320 11.76 -8.48 19.68
N LEU A 321 12.91 -9.01 19.25
CA LEU A 321 13.09 -10.45 19.03
C LEU A 321 13.58 -11.18 20.29
N ASP A 322 12.96 -12.32 20.65
CA ASP A 322 13.44 -13.21 21.72
C ASP A 322 14.46 -14.21 21.17
N PRO A 323 15.75 -14.08 21.54
CA PRO A 323 16.79 -15.00 21.13
C PRO A 323 16.65 -16.44 21.69
N THR A 324 15.89 -16.61 22.76
CA THR A 324 15.82 -17.87 23.50
C THR A 324 14.67 -18.78 23.04
N ALA A 325 13.84 -18.30 22.11
CA ALA A 325 12.70 -19.01 21.57
C ALA A 325 13.08 -20.35 20.92
N SER A 326 12.39 -21.42 21.32
CA SER A 326 12.57 -22.75 20.74
C SER A 326 11.97 -22.81 19.33
N ASN A 327 12.81 -23.01 18.32
CA ASN A 327 12.38 -23.03 16.91
C ASN A 327 12.34 -24.44 16.32
N GLY A 328 11.50 -24.61 15.27
CA GLY A 328 11.41 -25.84 14.49
C GLY A 328 12.58 -26.10 13.54
N PHE A 329 13.52 -25.14 13.41
CA PHE A 329 14.60 -25.17 12.40
C PHE A 329 15.99 -25.55 12.94
N GLY A 330 16.11 -25.83 14.24
CA GLY A 330 17.22 -26.61 14.81
C GLY A 330 18.61 -25.95 14.84
N ASN A 331 18.85 -24.82 14.16
CA ASN A 331 20.09 -24.04 14.20
C ASN A 331 19.86 -22.59 13.72
N ILE A 332 19.05 -21.84 14.46
CA ILE A 332 19.02 -20.38 14.30
C ILE A 332 20.21 -19.78 15.06
N THR A 333 21.02 -18.96 14.38
CA THR A 333 22.10 -18.21 15.02
C THR A 333 21.67 -16.77 15.16
N LEU A 334 21.74 -16.24 16.38
CA LEU A 334 21.56 -14.82 16.60
C LEU A 334 22.85 -14.09 16.33
N ASN A 335 22.72 -12.95 15.68
CA ASN A 335 23.77 -11.96 15.70
C ASN A 335 23.42 -10.89 16.75
N PRO A 336 23.97 -10.98 17.97
CA PRO A 336 23.64 -10.06 19.06
C PRO A 336 24.09 -8.62 18.78
N ASP A 337 24.98 -8.42 17.79
CA ASP A 337 25.44 -7.09 17.40
C ASP A 337 24.47 -6.38 16.43
N THR A 338 23.50 -7.11 15.85
CA THR A 338 22.56 -6.58 14.84
C THR A 338 21.10 -6.82 15.18
N GLU A 339 20.78 -7.45 16.31
CA GLU A 339 19.39 -7.80 16.70
C GLU A 339 18.67 -8.63 15.63
N GLU A 340 19.42 -9.51 14.96
CA GLU A 340 18.92 -10.35 13.86
C GLU A 340 18.83 -11.82 14.26
N LEU A 341 17.73 -12.44 13.87
CA LEU A 341 17.53 -13.88 13.87
C LEU A 341 17.91 -14.43 12.48
N ILE A 342 19.01 -15.18 12.40
CA ILE A 342 19.58 -15.59 11.11
C ILE A 342 19.61 -17.12 11.00
N VAL A 343 19.04 -17.63 9.91
CA VAL A 343 19.39 -18.94 9.36
C VAL A 343 20.16 -18.67 8.06
N GLY A 344 21.49 -18.65 8.19
CA GLY A 344 22.38 -18.42 7.05
C GLY A 344 22.13 -19.47 5.97
N ALA A 345 22.29 -19.06 4.71
CA ALA A 345 22.09 -19.93 3.54
C ALA A 345 22.81 -21.27 3.74
N SER A 346 22.06 -22.31 4.09
CA SER A 346 22.60 -23.63 4.34
C SER A 346 22.63 -24.39 3.01
N ALA A 347 23.63 -25.25 2.81
CA ALA A 347 23.69 -26.09 1.61
C ALA A 347 22.48 -27.06 1.50
N SER A 348 21.72 -27.26 2.58
CA SER A 348 20.44 -27.96 2.59
C SER A 348 19.27 -26.97 2.54
N SER A 349 18.51 -27.01 1.44
CA SER A 349 17.22 -26.32 1.36
C SER A 349 16.22 -26.96 2.32
N GLN A 350 15.38 -26.13 2.93
CA GLN A 350 14.23 -26.54 3.72
C GLN A 350 12.98 -26.40 2.89
N SER A 351 12.21 -27.49 2.83
CA SER A 351 10.99 -27.52 2.05
C SER A 351 9.81 -27.07 2.90
N ILE A 352 9.13 -26.01 2.48
CA ILE A 352 7.82 -25.62 3.04
C ILE A 352 6.77 -26.10 2.05
N GLY A 353 5.94 -27.05 2.47
CA GLY A 353 4.90 -27.64 1.62
C GLY A 353 3.90 -26.59 1.11
N ALA A 354 3.24 -26.89 0.00
CA ALA A 354 2.16 -26.06 -0.53
C ALA A 354 1.07 -25.83 0.54
N SER A 355 0.63 -24.58 0.69
CA SER A 355 -0.39 -24.15 1.66
C SER A 355 -0.09 -24.62 3.10
N THR A 356 1.18 -24.64 3.50
CA THR A 356 1.60 -24.99 4.86
C THR A 356 2.49 -23.91 5.47
N SER A 357 2.63 -23.94 6.79
CA SER A 357 3.56 -23.09 7.52
C SER A 357 4.56 -23.90 8.31
N GLN A 358 5.70 -23.28 8.59
CA GLN A 358 6.73 -23.82 9.46
C GLN A 358 6.98 -22.85 10.62
N THR A 359 6.74 -23.32 11.84
CA THR A 359 6.90 -22.52 13.05
C THR A 359 8.38 -22.25 13.37
N LEU A 360 8.65 -21.01 13.78
CA LEU A 360 9.90 -20.53 14.37
C LEU A 360 9.81 -20.44 15.90
N GLY A 361 8.66 -20.76 16.49
CA GLY A 361 8.38 -20.58 17.91
C GLY A 361 8.00 -19.16 18.29
N ALA A 362 7.78 -18.94 19.59
CA ALA A 362 7.46 -17.63 20.17
C ALA A 362 8.70 -16.74 20.24
N ALA A 363 9.10 -16.20 19.09
CA ALA A 363 10.35 -15.43 18.92
C ALA A 363 10.13 -13.92 18.79
N TRP A 364 8.87 -13.46 18.78
CA TRP A 364 8.54 -12.04 18.89
C TRP A 364 8.08 -11.71 20.31
N ASN A 365 8.76 -10.76 20.94
CA ASN A 365 8.32 -10.19 22.20
C ASN A 365 7.18 -9.22 21.92
N GLN A 366 6.02 -9.52 22.49
CA GLN A 366 4.79 -8.79 22.24
C GLN A 366 4.94 -7.33 22.69
N SER A 367 4.49 -6.41 21.84
CA SER A 367 4.45 -4.98 22.12
C SER A 367 3.61 -4.22 21.09
N SER A 368 3.43 -2.93 21.32
CA SER A 368 2.89 -1.99 20.32
C SER A 368 3.86 -1.67 19.17
N ILE A 369 5.10 -2.21 19.19
CA ILE A 369 6.10 -2.00 18.14
C ILE A 369 6.13 -3.22 17.20
N GLU A 370 5.73 -3.00 15.95
CA GLU A 370 5.64 -4.01 14.89
C GLU A 370 6.67 -3.75 13.78
N ASP A 371 7.95 -3.72 14.13
CA ASP A 371 9.04 -3.29 13.25
C ASP A 371 9.82 -4.44 12.59
N ILE A 372 9.18 -5.61 12.49
CA ILE A 372 9.85 -6.82 12.02
C ILE A 372 10.13 -6.77 10.52
N GLY A 373 11.40 -6.94 10.17
CA GLY A 373 11.87 -7.21 8.81
C GLY A 373 11.98 -8.71 8.53
N PHE A 374 11.70 -9.12 7.30
CA PHE A 374 11.86 -10.50 6.84
C PHE A 374 12.54 -10.55 5.48
N LYS A 375 13.60 -11.36 5.37
CA LYS A 375 14.27 -11.68 4.11
C LYS A 375 14.43 -13.18 3.96
N TYR A 376 14.38 -13.66 2.72
CA TYR A 376 14.44 -15.07 2.39
C TYR A 376 15.28 -15.31 1.13
N THR A 377 15.81 -16.52 0.98
CA THR A 377 16.51 -16.95 -0.24
C THR A 377 15.98 -18.31 -0.67
N LEU A 378 15.36 -18.41 -1.84
CA LEU A 378 14.92 -19.69 -2.41
C LEU A 378 16.08 -20.41 -3.12
N GLN A 379 15.93 -21.72 -3.34
CA GLN A 379 16.93 -22.54 -4.03
C GLN A 379 17.26 -21.98 -5.42
N GLY A 380 18.54 -21.63 -5.63
CA GLY A 380 19.03 -21.06 -6.89
C GLY A 380 18.75 -19.57 -7.08
N GLY A 381 18.11 -18.91 -6.10
CA GLY A 381 17.84 -17.47 -6.10
C GLY A 381 18.83 -16.64 -5.30
N THR A 382 18.64 -15.32 -5.31
CA THR A 382 19.28 -14.36 -4.41
C THR A 382 18.40 -14.08 -3.20
N GLU A 383 18.94 -13.38 -2.20
CA GLU A 383 18.13 -12.88 -1.08
C GLU A 383 17.08 -11.88 -1.59
N GLN A 384 15.86 -11.99 -1.06
CA GLN A 384 14.69 -11.20 -1.39
C GLN A 384 14.03 -10.78 -0.07
N THR A 385 13.42 -9.59 -0.04
CA THR A 385 12.56 -9.18 1.08
C THR A 385 11.24 -9.96 0.99
N GLY A 386 10.72 -10.45 2.12
CA GLY A 386 9.46 -11.18 2.21
C GLY A 386 8.39 -10.40 2.96
N GLU A 387 7.15 -10.86 2.86
CA GLU A 387 6.02 -10.24 3.56
C GLU A 387 6.04 -10.57 5.06
N VAL A 388 5.73 -9.59 5.90
CA VAL A 388 5.48 -9.78 7.33
C VAL A 388 4.03 -9.46 7.61
N GLN A 389 3.32 -10.40 8.25
CA GLN A 389 1.91 -10.28 8.58
C GLN A 389 1.70 -10.53 10.06
N PHE A 390 1.32 -9.49 10.79
CA PHE A 390 0.86 -9.63 12.16
C PHE A 390 -0.63 -9.98 12.20
N VAL A 391 -0.99 -11.00 12.98
CA VAL A 391 -2.36 -11.53 13.12
C VAL A 391 -2.79 -11.58 14.59
N ASN A 392 -4.08 -11.80 14.82
CA ASN A 392 -4.66 -12.12 16.14
C ASN A 392 -4.68 -11.02 17.22
N VAL A 393 -4.72 -9.74 16.84
CA VAL A 393 -5.28 -8.58 17.59
C VAL A 393 -5.54 -7.50 16.52
N ASP A 394 -6.78 -7.08 16.31
CA ASP A 394 -7.12 -6.12 15.25
C ASP A 394 -6.60 -4.73 15.61
N GLY A 395 -5.71 -4.17 14.78
CA GLY A 395 -5.12 -2.84 14.99
C GLY A 395 -3.89 -2.80 15.90
N GLY A 396 -3.40 -3.96 16.36
CA GLY A 396 -2.23 -4.06 17.24
C GLY A 396 -2.53 -3.70 18.70
N PHE A 397 -1.52 -3.79 19.56
CA PHE A 397 -1.61 -3.37 20.95
C PHE A 397 -1.56 -1.85 21.06
N SER A 398 -2.30 -1.30 22.03
CA SER A 398 -2.19 0.12 22.36
C SER A 398 -0.79 0.41 22.93
N ARG A 399 -0.27 1.61 22.73
CA ARG A 399 1.01 2.01 23.37
C ARG A 399 0.96 1.93 24.90
N SER A 400 -0.23 2.09 25.49
CA SER A 400 -0.45 2.07 26.94
C SER A 400 -0.89 0.71 27.48
N ASP A 401 -1.01 -0.29 26.61
CA ASP A 401 -1.18 -1.70 26.96
C ASP A 401 0.24 -2.29 27.09
N LEU A 402 0.79 -2.18 28.30
CA LEU A 402 2.19 -2.45 28.63
C LEU A 402 2.43 -3.93 28.94
N ASP A 403 1.41 -4.67 29.36
CA ASP A 403 1.50 -6.12 29.54
C ASP A 403 1.04 -6.93 28.32
N THR A 404 0.50 -6.26 27.31
CA THR A 404 0.14 -6.80 25.99
C THR A 404 -0.95 -7.87 26.05
N ASP A 405 -1.91 -7.70 26.96
CA ASP A 405 -3.04 -8.60 27.11
C ASP A 405 -4.28 -8.18 26.29
N GLY A 406 -4.23 -7.00 25.66
CA GLY A 406 -5.23 -6.49 24.75
C GLY A 406 -6.22 -5.51 25.37
N ASP A 407 -6.07 -5.13 26.63
CA ASP A 407 -6.78 -4.01 27.21
C ASP A 407 -5.85 -2.96 27.85
N ILE A 408 -6.43 -1.91 28.46
CA ILE A 408 -5.65 -0.88 29.16
C ILE A 408 -6.24 -0.82 30.54
N ASP A 409 -5.57 -1.35 31.56
CA ASP A 409 -6.17 -1.50 32.88
C ASP A 409 -5.23 -1.15 34.05
N ALA A 410 -5.55 -1.67 35.24
CA ALA A 410 -4.77 -1.41 36.44
C ALA A 410 -3.41 -2.11 36.43
N ASP A 411 -3.28 -3.25 35.76
CA ASP A 411 -2.04 -4.00 35.67
C ASP A 411 -1.03 -3.23 34.79
N ASP A 412 -1.48 -2.59 33.70
CA ASP A 412 -0.65 -1.66 32.93
C ASP A 412 -0.23 -0.43 33.73
N PHE A 413 -1.14 0.13 34.52
CA PHE A 413 -0.82 1.28 35.36
C PHE A 413 0.23 0.92 36.41
N ASP A 414 0.16 -0.29 36.97
CA ASP A 414 1.14 -0.79 37.92
C ASP A 414 2.53 -0.96 37.25
N LEU A 415 2.60 -1.45 36.01
CA LEU A 415 3.84 -1.50 35.22
C LEU A 415 4.40 -0.09 34.93
N PHE A 416 3.54 0.83 34.49
CA PHE A 416 3.90 2.22 34.25
C PHE A 416 4.45 2.88 35.52
N ALA A 417 3.75 2.70 36.64
CA ALA A 417 4.12 3.30 37.92
C ALA A 417 5.41 2.71 38.50
N ALA A 418 5.64 1.40 38.31
CA ALA A 418 6.85 0.72 38.78
C ALA A 418 8.12 1.25 38.12
N ASN A 419 8.03 1.65 36.85
CA ASN A 419 9.16 2.15 36.07
C ASN A 419 9.32 3.68 36.13
N THR A 420 8.36 4.40 36.72
CA THR A 420 8.46 5.84 36.94
C THR A 420 9.69 6.17 37.80
N HIS A 421 10.52 7.13 37.36
CA HIS A 421 11.76 7.55 38.02
C HIS A 421 12.88 6.49 38.08
N THR A 422 12.79 5.42 37.29
CA THR A 422 13.90 4.48 37.09
C THR A 422 14.87 5.00 36.02
N ASP A 423 16.08 4.44 35.98
CA ASP A 423 17.05 4.72 34.91
C ASP A 423 16.78 3.76 33.76
N LEU A 424 16.25 4.31 32.66
CA LEU A 424 15.94 3.57 31.43
C LEU A 424 17.06 3.66 30.39
N SER A 425 18.20 4.26 30.73
CA SER A 425 19.30 4.40 29.78
C SER A 425 19.90 3.05 29.39
N GLY A 426 20.12 2.87 28.08
CA GLY A 426 20.70 1.64 27.53
C GLY A 426 19.70 0.53 27.24
N LEU A 427 18.40 0.76 27.48
CA LEU A 427 17.33 -0.09 27.00
C LEU A 427 17.10 0.08 25.48
N SER A 428 16.65 -0.98 24.82
CA SER A 428 16.17 -0.92 23.43
C SER A 428 14.87 -0.13 23.31
N ALA A 429 14.43 0.21 22.09
CA ALA A 429 13.17 0.93 21.90
C ALA A 429 11.96 0.08 22.34
N TYR A 430 12.01 -1.24 22.13
CA TYR A 430 11.04 -2.19 22.68
C TYR A 430 11.02 -2.15 24.21
N GLU A 431 12.18 -2.27 24.85
CA GLU A 431 12.29 -2.28 26.32
C GLU A 431 11.82 -0.95 26.94
N LEU A 432 12.09 0.17 26.27
CA LEU A 432 11.60 1.50 26.65
C LEU A 432 10.07 1.57 26.61
N ALA A 433 9.46 1.11 25.51
CA ALA A 433 8.01 1.16 25.32
C ALA A 433 7.28 0.38 26.43
N ILE A 434 7.69 -0.87 26.71
CA ILE A 434 7.08 -1.68 27.78
C ILE A 434 7.42 -1.16 29.19
N ALA A 435 8.47 -0.35 29.34
CA ALA A 435 8.79 0.34 30.58
C ALA A 435 7.99 1.65 30.78
N GLY A 436 7.09 1.99 29.86
CA GLY A 436 6.22 3.16 29.96
C GLY A 436 6.81 4.46 29.40
N ASP A 437 7.84 4.38 28.55
CA ASP A 437 8.21 5.50 27.66
C ASP A 437 7.26 5.52 26.45
N LEU A 438 6.16 6.26 26.58
CA LEU A 438 5.05 6.24 25.62
C LEU A 438 5.24 7.23 24.47
N ASN A 439 6.24 8.11 24.57
CA ASN A 439 6.56 9.11 23.55
C ASN A 439 7.91 8.84 22.84
N GLY A 440 8.70 7.87 23.33
CA GLY A 440 9.98 7.46 22.77
C GLY A 440 11.14 8.44 23.08
N ASP A 441 11.04 9.23 24.16
CA ASP A 441 12.06 10.21 24.54
C ASP A 441 13.18 9.63 25.45
N GLY A 442 13.09 8.35 25.77
CA GLY A 442 14.01 7.61 26.62
C GLY A 442 13.71 7.72 28.11
N ALA A 443 12.56 8.27 28.52
CA ALA A 443 12.23 8.43 29.92
C ALA A 443 10.73 8.31 30.22
N ASN A 444 10.35 7.38 31.10
CA ASN A 444 9.01 7.35 31.70
C ASN A 444 8.84 8.53 32.67
N ASN A 445 8.10 9.56 32.24
CA ASN A 445 7.95 10.82 32.95
C ASN A 445 6.51 11.38 32.93
N TYR A 446 6.34 12.65 33.32
CA TYR A 446 5.02 13.28 33.39
C TYR A 446 4.32 13.37 32.01
N ILE A 447 5.09 13.44 30.93
CA ILE A 447 4.55 13.45 29.57
C ILE A 447 3.92 12.09 29.27
N ASP A 448 4.61 11.00 29.58
CA ASP A 448 4.11 9.64 29.38
C ASP A 448 2.91 9.35 30.27
N PHE A 449 2.94 9.80 31.52
CA PHE A 449 1.77 9.67 32.41
C PHE A 449 0.53 10.35 31.83
N ARG A 450 0.69 11.47 31.12
CA ARG A 450 -0.43 12.13 30.46
C ARG A 450 -0.95 11.31 29.28
N LEU A 451 -0.06 10.71 28.49
CA LEU A 451 -0.45 9.82 27.39
C LEU A 451 -1.19 8.60 27.94
N PHE A 452 -0.62 7.92 28.94
CA PHE A 452 -1.25 6.80 29.62
C PHE A 452 -2.64 7.16 30.14
N LYS A 453 -2.75 8.28 30.86
CA LYS A 453 -4.02 8.75 31.40
C LYS A 453 -5.06 9.02 30.30
N ASP A 454 -4.65 9.69 29.23
CA ASP A 454 -5.56 10.03 28.13
C ASP A 454 -6.05 8.75 27.43
N ASP A 455 -5.15 7.78 27.20
CA ASP A 455 -5.46 6.48 26.60
C ASP A 455 -6.37 5.63 27.52
N PHE A 456 -6.06 5.54 28.82
CA PHE A 456 -6.88 4.84 29.81
C PHE A 456 -8.28 5.45 29.91
N ILE A 457 -8.39 6.78 29.92
CA ILE A 457 -9.70 7.46 29.96
C ILE A 457 -10.47 7.23 28.67
N ALA A 458 -9.79 7.17 27.52
CA ALA A 458 -10.43 6.84 26.25
C ALA A 458 -10.99 5.41 26.26
N ALA A 459 -10.24 4.44 26.81
CA ALA A 459 -10.65 3.04 26.90
C ALA A 459 -11.75 2.81 27.96
N ASN A 460 -11.59 3.35 29.17
CA ASN A 460 -12.39 2.98 30.35
C ASN A 460 -13.25 4.11 30.92
N GLY A 461 -13.00 5.36 30.52
CA GLY A 461 -13.65 6.54 31.05
C GLY A 461 -13.02 7.12 32.31
N ALA A 462 -13.27 8.42 32.55
CA ALA A 462 -12.65 9.17 33.64
C ALA A 462 -12.99 8.66 35.05
N ALA A 463 -14.13 7.99 35.23
CA ALA A 463 -14.52 7.43 36.52
C ALA A 463 -13.66 6.21 36.90
N ALA A 464 -13.32 5.36 35.92
CA ALA A 464 -12.44 4.22 36.12
C ALA A 464 -11.01 4.70 36.47
N PHE A 465 -10.51 5.71 35.75
CA PHE A 465 -9.19 6.28 36.05
C PHE A 465 -9.11 6.86 37.47
N ALA A 466 -10.18 7.52 37.94
CA ALA A 466 -10.25 8.02 39.31
C ALA A 466 -10.21 6.92 40.38
N ALA A 467 -10.56 5.67 40.02
CA ALA A 467 -10.55 4.52 40.92
C ALA A 467 -9.18 3.82 41.02
N LEU A 468 -8.26 3.98 40.04
CA LEU A 468 -6.90 3.40 40.06
C LEU A 468 -6.12 3.76 41.35
N GLY A 469 -6.31 4.98 41.87
CA GLY A 469 -5.62 5.47 43.08
C GLY A 469 -6.38 5.29 44.39
N ALA A 470 -7.55 4.64 44.38
CA ALA A 470 -8.37 4.47 45.57
C ALA A 470 -7.93 3.22 46.35
N ALA A 471 -6.90 3.35 47.19
CA ALA A 471 -6.63 2.37 48.24
C ALA A 471 -7.92 2.09 49.03
N PRO A 472 -8.17 0.87 49.56
CA PRO A 472 -9.39 0.58 50.30
C PRO A 472 -9.50 1.57 51.46
N GLU A 473 -10.42 2.54 51.36
CA GLU A 473 -10.69 3.40 52.50
C GLU A 473 -11.10 2.48 53.66
N PRO A 474 -10.51 2.59 54.86
CA PRO A 474 -11.01 1.88 56.01
C PRO A 474 -12.47 2.30 56.15
N THR A 475 -13.38 1.37 55.84
CA THR A 475 -14.82 1.65 55.78
C THR A 475 -15.21 2.52 56.98
N ALA A 476 -16.02 3.55 56.76
CA ALA A 476 -16.43 4.49 57.82
C ALA A 476 -16.92 3.80 59.11
N VAL A 477 -17.33 2.53 59.03
CA VAL A 477 -17.62 1.61 60.14
C VAL A 477 -16.43 1.41 61.10
N VAL A 478 -15.19 1.29 60.61
CA VAL A 478 -13.97 1.13 61.43
C VAL A 478 -13.63 2.44 62.17
N LEU A 479 -13.80 3.60 61.52
CA LEU A 479 -13.64 4.91 62.14
C LEU A 479 -14.76 5.23 63.16
N LEU A 480 -15.99 4.77 62.90
CA LEU A 480 -17.10 4.85 63.86
C LEU A 480 -16.91 3.91 65.07
N ALA A 481 -16.34 2.73 64.86
CA ALA A 481 -16.03 1.80 65.96
C ALA A 481 -14.94 2.34 66.89
N LEU A 482 -13.90 3.00 66.34
CA LEU A 482 -12.82 3.62 67.13
C LEU A 482 -13.28 4.90 67.87
N SER A 483 -14.17 5.70 67.27
CA SER A 483 -14.74 6.88 67.93
C SER A 483 -15.81 6.54 68.99
N GLY A 484 -16.54 5.43 68.83
CA GLY A 484 -17.49 4.92 69.81
C GLY A 484 -16.84 4.41 71.11
N LEU A 485 -15.65 3.80 71.03
CA LEU A 485 -14.90 3.32 72.19
C LEU A 485 -14.28 4.47 73.01
N GLY A 486 -13.96 5.62 72.39
CA GLY A 486 -13.42 6.79 73.09
C GLY A 486 -14.46 7.56 73.93
N LEU A 487 -15.75 7.54 73.54
CA LEU A 487 -16.80 8.33 74.19
C LEU A 487 -17.42 7.65 75.43
N THR A 488 -17.20 6.36 75.65
CA THR A 488 -17.69 5.66 76.86
C THR A 488 -16.74 5.78 78.05
N ALA A 489 -15.50 6.24 77.85
CA ALA A 489 -14.49 6.36 78.91
C ALA A 489 -14.48 7.71 79.67
N VAL A 490 -15.23 8.74 79.21
CA VAL A 490 -15.13 10.11 79.79
C VAL A 490 -16.31 10.51 80.69
N ARG A 491 -17.36 9.68 80.84
CA ARG A 491 -18.52 10.03 81.67
C ARG A 491 -18.60 9.26 83.00
N ARG A 492 -17.60 9.47 83.87
CA ARG A 492 -17.74 9.30 85.33
C ARG A 492 -16.89 10.35 86.07
N ARG A 493 -17.54 11.42 86.52
CA ARG A 493 -17.28 12.10 87.79
C ARG A 493 -18.61 12.57 88.35
#